data_AF-A0A938KH35-F1
#
_entry.id   AF-A0A938KH35-F1
#
_cell.length_a   1.000
_cell.length_b   1.000
_cell.length_c   1.000
_cell.angle_alpha   90.00
_cell.angle_beta   90.00
_cell.angle_gamma   90.00
#
_symmetry.space_group_name_H-M   'P 1'
#
loop_
_entity.id
_entity.type
_entity.pdbx_description
1 polymer ?
#
loop_
_entity_poly.entity_id
_entity_poly.type
_entity_poly.pdbx_seq_one_letter_code
_entity_poly.pdbx_strand_id
1 'polypeptide(L)' 'MKSSDPVKNYVLDTNVLLHDPSAVLSFEDNHVLIPIEVIEEIDTFKR' A
#
# COMPACT_ATOMS: atom_id res chain seq x y z
N MET A 1 28.96 4.56 11.21
CA MET A 1 27.92 5.27 10.43
C MET A 1 26.95 4.22 9.92
N LYS A 2 25.70 4.21 10.41
CA LYS A 2 24.68 3.31 9.88
C LYS A 2 24.27 3.84 8.51
N SER A 3 24.34 2.95 7.53
CA SER A 3 23.84 3.13 6.18
C SER A 3 22.43 3.71 6.24
N SER A 4 22.20 4.84 5.57
CA SER A 4 20.85 5.28 5.26
C SER A 4 20.25 4.23 4.34
N ASP A 5 19.41 3.35 4.88
CA ASP A 5 18.70 2.37 4.06
C ASP A 5 17.95 3.13 2.95
N PRO A 6 18.10 2.71 1.69
CA PRO A 6 17.46 3.41 0.57
C PRO A 6 15.94 3.31 0.74
N VAL A 7 15.26 4.44 0.56
CA VAL A 7 13.79 4.52 0.49
C VAL A 7 13.29 3.54 -0.55
N LYS A 8 12.40 2.63 -0.15
CA LYS A 8 11.82 1.61 -1.03
C LYS A 8 10.46 2.06 -1.53
N ASN A 9 10.10 1.54 -2.70
CA ASN A 9 8.78 1.71 -3.28
C ASN A 9 8.01 0.38 -3.10
N TYR A 10 6.87 0.45 -2.43
CA TYR A 10 5.96 -0.67 -2.22
C TYR A 10 4.69 -0.44 -3.02
N VAL A 11 4.27 -1.42 -3.80
CA VAL A 11 2.99 -1.39 -4.50
C VAL A 11 2.01 -2.25 -3.70
N LEU A 12 0.89 -1.68 -3.30
CA LEU A 12 -0.15 -2.39 -2.57
C LEU A 12 -1.25 -2.86 -3.50
N ASP A 13 -1.68 -4.10 -3.25
CA ASP A 13 -2.78 -4.77 -3.92
C ASP A 13 -4.09 -4.58 -3.13
N THR A 14 -5.22 -4.66 -3.84
CA THR A 14 -6.57 -4.67 -3.30
C THR A 14 -6.73 -5.67 -2.16
N ASN A 15 -6.19 -6.88 -2.30
CA ASN A 15 -6.32 -7.94 -1.30
C ASN A 15 -5.69 -7.55 0.04
N VAL A 16 -4.58 -6.80 0.00
CA VAL A 16 -3.92 -6.31 1.22
C VAL A 16 -4.83 -5.31 1.93
N LEU A 17 -5.42 -4.37 1.19
CA LEU A 17 -6.32 -3.35 1.75
C LEU A 17 -7.68 -3.92 2.20
N LEU A 18 -8.16 -4.97 1.54
CA LEU A 18 -9.39 -5.68 1.92
C LEU A 18 -9.20 -6.50 3.20
N HIS A 19 -8.01 -7.07 3.42
CA HIS A 19 -7.70 -7.79 4.65
C HIS A 19 -7.32 -6.86 5.80
N ASP A 20 -6.49 -5.85 5.51
CA ASP A 20 -6.05 -4.85 6.48
C ASP A 20 -5.92 -3.46 5.82
N PRO A 21 -6.92 -2.57 5.97
CA PRO A 21 -6.86 -1.23 5.42
C PRO A 21 -5.81 -0.34 6.12
N SER A 22 -5.32 -0.73 7.30
CA SER A 22 -4.27 0.00 8.01
C SER A 22 -2.86 -0.32 7.51
N ALA A 23 -2.71 -1.31 6.62
CA ALA A 23 -1.42 -1.74 6.08
C ALA A 23 -0.63 -0.58 5.44
N VAL A 24 -1.31 0.41 4.84
CA VAL A 24 -0.68 1.62 4.27
C VAL A 24 0.15 2.42 5.28
N LEU A 25 -0.15 2.30 6.58
CA LEU A 25 0.53 3.00 7.66
C LEU A 25 1.79 2.27 8.15
N SER A 26 1.99 1.01 7.74
CA SER A 26 3.06 0.13 8.21
C SER A 26 4.40 0.31 7.48
N PHE A 27 4.46 1.24 6.52
CA PHE A 27 5.62 1.40 5.63
C PHE A 27 6.57 2.54 6.01
N GLU A 28 6.36 3.20 7.16
CA GLU A 28 7.23 4.26 7.71
C GLU A 28 7.60 5.32 6.65
N ASP A 29 8.90 5.56 6.41
CA ASP A 29 9.43 6.54 5.45
C ASP A 29 9.49 6.02 3.99
N ASN A 30 8.86 4.87 3.70
CA ASN A 30 8.85 4.30 2.36
C ASN A 30 7.66 4.79 1.54
N HIS A 31 7.82 4.79 0.22
CA HIS A 31 6.72 5.15 -0.66
C HIS A 31 5.76 3.98 -0.82
N VAL A 32 4.48 4.25 -0.58
CA VAL A 32 3.39 3.31 -0.80
C VAL A 32 2.61 3.78 -2.03
N LEU A 33 2.63 2.97 -3.09
CA LEU A 33 1.90 3.19 -4.32
C LEU A 33 0.66 2.32 -4.31
N ILE A 34 -0.50 2.96 -4.46
CA ILE A 34 -1.78 2.28 -4.62
C ILE A 34 -2.24 2.56 -6.06
N PRO A 35 -2.22 1.57 -6.95
CA PRO A 35 -2.74 1.70 -8.29
C PRO A 35 -4.23 2.12 -8.29
N ILE A 36 -4.66 2.88 -9.31
CA ILE A 36 -6.06 3.32 -9.41
C ILE A 36 -7.03 2.13 -9.56
N GLU A 37 -6.60 1.06 -10.23
CA GLU A 37 -7.36 -0.19 -10.39
C GLU A 37 -7.75 -0.80 -9.04
N VAL A 38 -6.88 -0.70 -8.03
CA VAL A 38 -7.17 -1.18 -6.67
C VAL A 38 -8.33 -0.42 -6.03
N ILE A 39 -8.45 0.89 -6.32
CA ILE A 39 -9.56 1.72 -5.83
C ILE A 39 -10.86 1.33 -6.55
N GLU A 40 -10.82 1.11 -7.86
CA GLU A 40 -11.97 0.67 -8.66
C GLU A 40 -12.49 -0.71 -8.22
N GLU A 41 -11.58 -1.64 -7.90
CA GLU A 41 -11.93 -2.95 -7.37
C GLU A 41 -12.60 -2.85 -5.99
N ILE A 42 -12.05 -2.07 -5.05
CA ILE A 42 -12.67 -1.86 -3.72
C ILE A 42 -14.07 -1.27 -3.85
N ASP A 43 -14.27 -0.31 -4.76
CA ASP A 43 -15.59 0.29 -5.00
C ASP A 43 -16.60 -0.75 -5.52
N THR A 44 -16.15 -1.63 -6.43
CA THR A 44 -16.96 -2.74 -6.95
C THR A 44 -17.29 -3.78 -5.87
N PHE A 45 -16.36 -4.05 -4.95
CA PHE A 45 -16.54 -4.98 -3.84
C PHE A 45 -17.53 -4.51 -2.76
N LYS A 46 -17.82 -3.20 -2.68
CA LYS A 46 -18.78 -2.65 -1.71
C LYS A 46 -20.26 -2.88 -2.05
N ARG A 47 -20.57 -3.77 -3.00
CA ARG A 47 -21.95 -4.16 -3.36
C ARG A 47 -22.56 -5.20 -2.44
#